data_AF-A0A382DTC5-F1
#
_entry.id   AF-A0A382DTC5-F1
#
_cell.length_a   1.000
_cell.length_b   1.000
_cell.length_c   1.000
_cell.angle_alpha   90.00
_cell.angle_beta   90.00
_cell.angle_gamma   90.00
#
_symmetry.space_group_name_H-M   'P 1'
#
loop_
_entity.id
_entity.type
_entity.pdbx_description
1 polymer ?
#
loop_
_entity_poly.entity_id
_entity_poly.type
_entity_poly.pdbx_seq_one_letter_code
_entity_poly.pdbx_strand_id
1 'polypeptide(L)'
;MSEAEKTKDFVRTIIEDDIKTNKYDGRLVTRFPPEPNAYLHIGHAKSFGLNFTAAEEYGGLCNLRFDDTNPLKEEAEFVDAIKEDIRWFGFDWEDREYYASDYFEQLYELAVRLINQGKAYVDDLSADEIREYRGTPNEPGKNSSYRDRSVEDNLDLFKRMRAGEFEDGARVLRAKIDMSHPNLVMRDPTIYRIRHADHHRTGDAWCIYPMYDFTHCLSDSIEGITHSLCTM
;
A
#
# COMPACT_ATOMS: atom_id res chain seq x y z
N MET A 1 12.60 -41.61 14.97
CA MET A 1 11.30 -40.96 14.70
C MET A 1 11.37 -40.49 13.26
N SER A 2 10.56 -41.04 12.36
CA SER A 2 10.53 -40.61 10.97
C SER A 2 10.08 -39.15 10.91
N GLU A 3 10.88 -38.27 10.31
CA GLU A 3 10.41 -36.96 9.88
C GLU A 3 9.20 -37.20 8.98
N ALA A 4 8.02 -36.79 9.43
CA ALA A 4 6.89 -36.69 8.54
C ALA A 4 7.29 -35.70 7.44
N GLU A 5 7.23 -36.09 6.16
CA GLU A 5 7.42 -35.18 5.05
C GLU A 5 6.46 -33.99 5.26
N LYS A 6 7.03 -32.82 5.61
CA LYS A 6 6.26 -31.60 5.75
C LYS A 6 5.61 -31.33 4.39
N THR A 7 4.29 -31.44 4.34
CA THR A 7 3.53 -31.08 3.15
C THR A 7 3.76 -29.58 2.92
N LYS A 8 4.42 -29.23 1.82
CA LYS A 8 4.73 -27.84 1.48
C LYS A 8 3.45 -27.11 1.08
N ASP A 9 3.28 -25.88 1.54
CA ASP A 9 2.21 -25.02 1.05
C ASP A 9 2.55 -24.44 -0.34
N PHE A 10 1.56 -23.80 -0.96
CA PHE A 10 1.69 -23.23 -2.30
C PHE A 10 2.66 -22.06 -2.37
N VAL A 11 2.85 -21.29 -1.29
CA VAL A 11 3.77 -20.14 -1.25
C VAL A 11 5.20 -20.64 -1.34
N ARG A 12 5.56 -21.62 -0.51
CA ARG A 12 6.88 -22.26 -0.53
C ARG A 12 7.17 -22.95 -1.86
N THR A 13 6.16 -23.55 -2.47
CA THR A 13 6.28 -24.14 -3.82
C THR A 13 6.64 -23.08 -4.87
N ILE A 14 5.98 -21.91 -4.85
CA ILE A 14 6.28 -20.80 -5.77
C ILE A 14 7.69 -20.24 -5.52
N ILE A 15 8.06 -20.02 -4.25
CA ILE A 15 9.39 -19.51 -3.87
C ILE A 15 10.48 -20.45 -4.39
N GLU A 16 10.33 -21.77 -4.20
CA GLU A 16 11.30 -22.76 -4.67
C GLU A 16 11.47 -22.72 -6.18
N ASP A 17 10.39 -22.58 -6.93
CA ASP A 17 10.45 -22.55 -8.38
C ASP A 17 11.05 -21.22 -8.90
N ASP A 18 10.74 -20.10 -8.27
CA ASP A 18 11.33 -18.80 -8.59
C ASP A 18 12.85 -18.76 -8.26
N ILE A 19 13.29 -19.43 -7.18
CA ILE A 19 14.71 -19.61 -6.84
C ILE A 19 15.39 -20.54 -7.87
N LYS A 20 14.81 -21.71 -8.17
CA LYS A 20 15.37 -22.66 -9.15
C LYS A 20 15.53 -22.05 -10.55
N THR A 21 14.60 -21.19 -10.95
CA THR A 21 14.62 -20.50 -12.24
C THR A 21 15.43 -19.21 -12.22
N ASN A 22 16.00 -18.84 -11.08
CA ASN A 22 16.79 -17.62 -10.88
C ASN A 22 16.05 -16.34 -11.28
N LYS A 23 14.73 -16.28 -11.04
CA LYS A 23 13.86 -15.19 -11.53
C LYS A 23 14.21 -13.82 -10.95
N TYR A 24 14.59 -13.77 -9.67
CA TYR A 24 14.94 -12.53 -8.97
C TYR A 24 16.43 -12.49 -8.61
N ASP A 25 17.28 -13.04 -9.49
CA ASP A 25 18.72 -13.24 -9.22
C ASP A 25 18.96 -14.07 -7.94
N GLY A 26 18.08 -15.04 -7.70
CA GLY A 26 18.11 -15.91 -6.52
C GLY A 26 17.66 -15.25 -5.21
N ARG A 27 17.24 -13.97 -5.23
CA ARG A 27 16.82 -13.24 -4.03
C ARG A 27 15.41 -13.62 -3.59
N LEU A 28 15.23 -13.78 -2.28
CA LEU A 28 13.94 -13.82 -1.61
C LEU A 28 13.84 -12.65 -0.64
N VAL A 29 12.86 -11.77 -0.88
CA VAL A 29 12.55 -10.66 0.02
C VAL A 29 11.04 -10.65 0.25
N THR A 30 10.63 -10.84 1.50
CA THR A 30 9.24 -10.77 1.98
C THR A 30 9.08 -9.56 2.91
N ARG A 31 7.86 -9.30 3.36
CA ARG A 31 7.59 -8.26 4.38
C ARG A 31 6.36 -8.58 5.20
N PHE A 32 6.38 -8.18 6.47
CA PHE A 32 5.17 -8.04 7.27
C PHE A 32 4.81 -6.54 7.36
N PRO A 33 3.70 -6.09 6.72
CA PRO A 33 3.36 -4.67 6.64
C PRO A 33 2.13 -4.27 7.50
N PRO A 34 2.16 -4.32 8.85
CA PRO A 34 0.99 -3.96 9.66
C PRO A 34 0.71 -2.44 9.63
N GLU A 35 -0.56 -2.06 9.65
CA GLU A 35 -0.96 -0.70 10.05
C GLU A 35 -0.77 -0.55 11.57
N PRO A 36 -0.10 0.51 12.07
CA PRO A 36 0.12 0.71 13.50
C PRO A 36 -1.10 1.34 14.19
N ASN A 37 -2.27 0.70 14.07
CA ASN A 37 -3.54 1.21 14.61
C ASN A 37 -4.20 0.31 15.67
N ALA A 38 -3.60 -0.84 15.95
CA ALA A 38 -4.07 -1.79 16.95
C ALA A 38 -2.94 -2.77 17.33
N TYR A 39 -3.10 -3.41 18.49
CA TYR A 39 -2.27 -4.53 18.92
C TYR A 39 -2.39 -5.73 17.98
N LEU A 40 -1.32 -6.54 17.88
CA LEU A 40 -1.40 -7.76 17.09
C LEU A 40 -2.30 -8.80 17.79
N HIS A 41 -3.01 -9.58 16.98
CA HIS A 41 -3.75 -10.76 17.44
C HIS A 41 -3.23 -12.02 16.74
N ILE A 42 -3.69 -13.20 17.16
CA ILE A 42 -3.21 -14.49 16.63
C ILE A 42 -3.31 -14.64 15.10
N GLY A 43 -4.24 -13.94 14.44
CA GLY A 43 -4.30 -13.88 12.97
C GLY A 43 -3.05 -13.27 12.33
N HIS A 44 -2.43 -12.28 12.98
CA HIS A 44 -1.18 -11.67 12.53
C HIS A 44 0.00 -12.61 12.71
N ALA A 45 -0.01 -13.44 13.76
CA ALA A 45 1.01 -14.48 13.96
C ALA A 45 1.11 -15.46 12.79
N LYS A 46 -0.02 -15.77 12.13
CA LYS A 46 0.00 -16.52 10.87
C LYS A 46 0.72 -15.74 9.76
N SER A 47 0.46 -14.45 9.63
CA SER A 47 0.99 -13.60 8.55
C SER A 47 2.48 -13.34 8.71
N PHE A 48 2.92 -12.80 9.86
CA PHE A 48 4.34 -12.55 10.09
C PHE A 48 5.11 -13.86 10.16
N GLY A 49 4.55 -14.91 10.81
CA GLY A 49 5.19 -16.22 10.86
C GLY A 49 5.43 -16.79 9.47
N LEU A 50 4.48 -16.67 8.54
CA LEU A 50 4.70 -17.07 7.15
C LEU A 50 5.82 -16.27 6.47
N ASN A 51 5.80 -14.94 6.58
CA ASN A 51 6.77 -14.08 5.90
C ASN A 51 8.20 -14.28 6.42
N PHE A 52 8.38 -14.28 7.74
CA PHE A 52 9.69 -14.43 8.38
C PHE A 52 10.24 -15.84 8.21
N THR A 53 9.45 -16.87 8.48
CA THR A 53 9.91 -18.25 8.34
C THR A 53 10.21 -18.62 6.89
N ALA A 54 9.44 -18.11 5.91
CA ALA A 54 9.77 -18.31 4.51
C ALA A 54 11.11 -17.65 4.15
N ALA A 55 11.39 -16.44 4.66
CA ALA A 55 12.69 -15.82 4.46
C ALA A 55 13.82 -16.67 5.09
N GLU A 56 13.68 -17.09 6.36
CA GLU A 56 14.69 -17.90 7.06
C GLU A 56 14.97 -19.25 6.38
N GLU A 57 13.93 -19.98 5.96
CA GLU A 57 14.05 -21.31 5.34
C GLU A 57 14.86 -21.30 4.04
N TYR A 58 14.81 -20.20 3.28
CA TYR A 58 15.46 -20.07 1.98
C TYR A 58 16.61 -19.04 1.98
N GLY A 59 17.06 -18.60 3.16
CA GLY A 59 18.17 -17.63 3.28
C GLY A 59 17.86 -16.25 2.66
N GLY A 60 16.58 -15.86 2.65
CA GLY A 60 16.10 -14.56 2.22
C GLY A 60 16.05 -13.52 3.34
N LEU A 61 15.42 -12.39 3.03
CA LEU A 61 15.20 -11.28 3.96
C LEU A 61 13.70 -11.07 4.18
N CYS A 62 13.33 -10.63 5.38
CA CYS A 62 11.98 -10.17 5.69
C CYS A 62 12.05 -8.76 6.28
N ASN A 63 11.30 -7.84 5.70
CA ASN A 63 11.17 -6.48 6.17
C ASN A 63 10.02 -6.38 7.20
N LEU A 64 10.17 -5.52 8.21
CA LEU A 64 9.05 -5.01 8.98
C LEU A 64 8.72 -3.61 8.46
N ARG A 65 7.55 -3.45 7.83
CA ARG A 65 7.08 -2.13 7.37
C ARG A 65 5.85 -1.71 8.16
N PHE A 66 5.82 -0.52 8.71
CA PHE A 66 4.57 0.07 9.16
C PHE A 66 3.87 0.73 7.98
N ASP A 67 2.64 0.30 7.67
CA ASP A 67 1.83 0.91 6.61
C ASP A 67 1.09 2.14 7.16
N ASP A 68 1.88 3.12 7.59
CA ASP A 68 1.48 4.34 8.28
C ASP A 68 1.03 5.43 7.29
N THR A 69 -0.06 5.17 6.57
CA THR A 69 -0.60 6.09 5.56
C THR A 69 -1.79 6.90 6.05
N ASN A 70 -2.30 6.59 7.25
CA ASN A 70 -3.52 7.16 7.78
C ASN A 70 -3.29 7.88 9.12
N PRO A 71 -3.11 9.21 9.10
CA PRO A 71 -2.68 9.98 10.27
C PRO A 71 -3.65 9.95 11.46
N LEU A 72 -4.92 9.59 11.26
CA LEU A 72 -5.95 9.63 12.30
C LEU A 72 -6.03 8.38 13.19
N LYS A 73 -5.34 7.30 12.82
CA LYS A 73 -5.51 6.00 13.49
C LYS A 73 -4.24 5.45 14.11
N GLU A 74 -3.11 6.14 13.93
CA GLU A 74 -1.79 5.57 14.11
C GLU A 74 -1.12 6.17 15.34
N GLU A 75 -0.65 5.32 16.24
CA GLU A 75 -0.06 5.72 17.52
C GLU A 75 1.30 5.04 17.72
N ALA A 76 2.25 5.77 18.30
CA ALA A 76 3.59 5.25 18.58
C ALA A 76 3.55 4.01 19.50
N GLU A 77 2.55 3.92 20.39
CA GLU A 77 2.31 2.76 21.26
C GLU A 77 2.13 1.46 20.46
N PHE A 78 1.39 1.49 19.34
CA PHE A 78 1.16 0.31 18.53
C PHE A 78 2.41 -0.12 17.78
N VAL A 79 3.23 0.83 17.32
CA VAL A 79 4.54 0.55 16.70
C VAL A 79 5.41 -0.26 17.65
N ASP A 80 5.54 0.20 18.90
CA ASP A 80 6.37 -0.46 19.91
C ASP A 80 5.83 -1.85 20.28
N ALA A 81 4.51 -1.97 20.50
CA ALA A 81 3.87 -3.24 20.83
C ALA A 81 4.01 -4.29 19.71
N ILE A 82 3.83 -3.88 18.45
CA ILE A 82 4.02 -4.76 17.27
C ILE A 82 5.45 -5.30 17.23
N LYS A 83 6.45 -4.44 17.48
CA LYS A 83 7.87 -4.83 17.49
C LYS A 83 8.17 -5.81 18.62
N GLU A 84 7.61 -5.56 19.81
CA GLU A 84 7.74 -6.45 20.96
C GLU A 84 7.14 -7.83 20.67
N ASP A 85 5.92 -7.89 20.13
CA ASP A 85 5.23 -9.14 19.81
C ASP A 85 6.02 -9.98 18.79
N ILE A 86 6.50 -9.38 17.69
CA ILE A 86 7.27 -10.11 16.67
C ILE A 86 8.57 -10.67 17.26
N ARG A 87 9.28 -9.87 18.09
CA ARG A 87 10.50 -10.31 18.79
C ARG A 87 10.21 -11.38 19.83
N TRP A 88 9.07 -11.31 20.51
CA TRP A 88 8.64 -12.33 21.46
C TRP A 88 8.44 -13.69 20.79
N PHE A 89 7.98 -13.70 19.54
CA PHE A 89 7.92 -14.91 18.69
C PHE A 89 9.29 -15.39 18.18
N GLY A 90 10.37 -14.64 18.43
CA GLY A 90 11.74 -15.01 18.07
C GLY A 90 12.17 -14.56 16.68
N PHE A 91 11.38 -13.73 15.99
CA PHE A 91 11.74 -13.18 14.69
C PHE A 91 12.47 -11.84 14.83
N ASP A 92 13.37 -11.56 13.89
CA ASP A 92 14.08 -10.30 13.79
C ASP A 92 14.11 -9.80 12.35
N TRP A 93 13.97 -8.48 12.18
CA TRP A 93 14.10 -7.79 10.90
C TRP A 93 15.44 -7.06 10.78
N GLU A 94 16.34 -7.18 11.76
CA GLU A 94 17.64 -6.50 11.81
C GLU A 94 17.47 -4.99 11.60
N ASP A 95 18.09 -4.43 10.54
CA ASP A 95 18.02 -3.02 10.17
C ASP A 95 16.92 -2.70 9.14
N ARG A 96 16.05 -3.67 8.82
CA ARG A 96 14.98 -3.57 7.79
C ARG A 96 13.64 -3.15 8.38
N GLU A 97 13.67 -2.11 9.21
CA GLU A 97 12.49 -1.42 9.70
C GLU A 97 12.16 -0.26 8.77
N TYR A 98 10.96 -0.26 8.20
CA TYR A 98 10.50 0.74 7.25
C TYR A 98 9.16 1.33 7.65
N TYR A 99 8.87 2.51 7.12
CA TYR A 99 7.59 3.19 7.27
C TYR A 99 7.14 3.63 5.88
N ALA A 100 5.87 3.40 5.54
CA ALA A 100 5.30 3.89 4.30
C ALA A 100 5.40 5.42 4.19
N SER A 101 5.35 6.12 5.33
CA SER A 101 5.54 7.57 5.43
C SER A 101 6.93 8.05 5.00
N ASP A 102 7.97 7.21 5.09
CA ASP A 102 9.31 7.54 4.59
C ASP A 102 9.31 7.67 3.05
N TYR A 103 8.27 7.14 2.38
CA TYR A 103 8.14 7.16 0.92
C TYR A 103 7.17 8.23 0.40
N PHE A 104 6.54 9.06 1.25
CA PHE A 104 5.51 10.01 0.78
C PHE A 104 5.96 10.92 -0.35
N GLU A 105 7.20 11.43 -0.32
CA GLU A 105 7.72 12.23 -1.43
C GLU A 105 7.83 11.41 -2.73
N GLN A 106 8.38 10.19 -2.65
CA GLN A 106 8.50 9.30 -3.82
C GLN A 106 7.12 8.93 -4.38
N LEU A 107 6.14 8.64 -3.50
CA LEU A 107 4.76 8.37 -3.88
C LEU A 107 4.12 9.60 -4.56
N TYR A 108 4.39 10.81 -4.07
CA TYR A 108 3.90 12.05 -4.68
C TYR A 108 4.48 12.25 -6.08
N GLU A 109 5.79 12.07 -6.25
CA GLU A 109 6.46 12.16 -7.55
C GLU A 109 5.94 11.11 -8.55
N LEU A 110 5.66 9.89 -8.09
CA LEU A 110 5.05 8.84 -8.91
C LEU A 110 3.61 9.19 -9.32
N ALA A 111 2.83 9.80 -8.43
CA ALA A 111 1.51 10.31 -8.77
C ALA A 111 1.59 11.44 -9.81
N VAL A 112 2.54 12.37 -9.66
CA VAL A 112 2.84 13.41 -10.66
C VAL A 112 3.22 12.78 -12.00
N ARG A 113 4.00 11.69 -12.00
CA ARG A 113 4.34 10.95 -13.23
C ARG A 113 3.11 10.32 -13.89
N LEU A 114 2.17 9.79 -13.11
CA LEU A 114 0.90 9.27 -13.65
C LEU A 114 0.06 10.39 -14.28
N ILE A 115 -0.01 11.56 -13.65
CA ILE A 115 -0.69 12.74 -14.21
C ILE A 115 -0.06 13.14 -15.55
N ASN A 116 1.27 13.26 -15.61
CA ASN A 116 1.99 13.58 -16.85
C ASN A 116 1.75 12.56 -17.99
N GLN A 117 1.47 11.31 -17.65
CA GLN A 117 1.13 10.26 -18.63
C GLN A 117 -0.37 10.24 -18.99
N GLY A 118 -1.18 11.15 -18.45
CA GLY A 118 -2.63 11.13 -18.60
C GLY A 118 -3.33 9.97 -17.89
N LYS A 119 -2.63 9.29 -16.96
CA LYS A 119 -3.07 8.10 -16.24
C LYS A 119 -3.58 8.39 -14.82
N ALA A 120 -3.64 9.65 -14.43
CA ALA A 120 -4.32 10.10 -13.21
C ALA A 120 -4.94 11.47 -13.44
N TYR A 121 -5.99 11.78 -12.69
CA TYR A 121 -6.69 13.07 -12.75
C TYR A 121 -7.23 13.43 -11.36
N VAL A 122 -7.34 14.72 -11.10
CA VAL A 122 -8.02 15.25 -9.90
C VAL A 122 -9.52 15.21 -10.16
N ASP A 123 -10.28 14.64 -9.23
CA ASP A 123 -11.73 14.54 -9.28
C ASP A 123 -12.33 15.39 -8.15
N ASP A 124 -13.34 16.20 -8.51
CA ASP A 124 -14.05 17.09 -7.57
C ASP A 124 -15.41 16.49 -7.15
N LEU A 125 -15.72 15.27 -7.61
CA LEU A 125 -16.89 14.55 -7.12
C LEU A 125 -16.72 14.25 -5.62
N SER A 126 -17.81 14.43 -4.87
CA SER A 126 -17.89 14.00 -3.48
C SER A 126 -17.76 12.49 -3.35
N ALA A 127 -17.46 11.99 -2.15
CA ALA A 127 -17.34 10.55 -1.90
C ALA A 127 -18.62 9.78 -2.28
N ASP A 128 -19.80 10.36 -2.04
CA ASP A 128 -21.09 9.76 -2.40
C ASP A 128 -21.31 9.74 -3.92
N GLU A 129 -20.96 10.83 -4.62
CA GLU A 129 -20.99 10.86 -6.09
C GLU A 129 -19.99 9.88 -6.69
N ILE A 130 -18.76 9.77 -6.18
CA ILE A 130 -17.78 8.78 -6.64
C ILE A 130 -18.36 7.37 -6.51
N ARG A 131 -19.04 7.07 -5.39
CA ARG A 131 -19.69 5.77 -5.16
C ARG A 131 -20.81 5.52 -6.17
N GLU A 132 -21.65 6.51 -6.43
CA GLU A 132 -22.71 6.40 -7.45
C GLU A 132 -22.11 6.21 -8.86
N TYR A 133 -21.09 6.99 -9.20
CA TYR A 133 -20.42 6.94 -10.50
C TYR A 133 -19.64 5.64 -10.72
N ARG A 134 -19.22 4.97 -9.65
CA ARG A 134 -18.55 3.67 -9.74
C ARG A 134 -19.49 2.57 -10.25
N GLY A 135 -20.81 2.73 -10.15
CA GLY A 135 -21.78 1.71 -10.52
C GLY A 135 -21.78 0.51 -9.58
N THR A 136 -22.26 -0.63 -10.07
CA THR A 136 -22.38 -1.87 -9.29
C THR A 136 -21.67 -3.04 -9.99
N PRO A 137 -21.55 -4.22 -9.39
CA PRO A 137 -21.03 -5.40 -10.11
C PRO A 137 -21.81 -5.74 -11.39
N ASN A 138 -23.09 -5.34 -11.47
CA ASN A 138 -23.97 -5.61 -12.61
C ASN A 138 -24.15 -4.41 -13.56
N GLU A 139 -23.73 -3.21 -13.15
CA GLU A 139 -23.91 -1.98 -13.91
C GLU A 139 -22.56 -1.26 -14.07
N PRO A 140 -22.15 -0.92 -15.30
CA PRO A 140 -20.88 -0.23 -15.53
C PRO A 140 -20.88 1.15 -14.85
N GLY A 141 -19.70 1.60 -14.44
CA GLY A 141 -19.52 2.96 -13.94
C GLY A 141 -19.60 4.00 -15.07
N LYS A 142 -19.74 5.26 -14.67
CA LYS A 142 -19.74 6.43 -15.56
C LYS A 142 -18.49 7.28 -15.31
N ASN A 143 -17.90 7.80 -16.38
CA ASN A 143 -16.79 8.74 -16.27
C ASN A 143 -17.23 10.00 -15.51
N SER A 144 -16.38 10.47 -14.60
CA SER A 144 -16.52 11.81 -14.00
C SER A 144 -16.43 12.88 -15.09
N SER A 145 -17.16 13.98 -14.93
CA SER A 145 -17.03 15.17 -15.80
C SER A 145 -15.63 15.80 -15.72
N TYR A 146 -14.87 15.48 -14.67
CA TYR A 146 -13.50 15.96 -14.45
C TYR A 146 -12.42 15.02 -15.01
N ARG A 147 -12.82 13.85 -15.55
CA ARG A 147 -11.89 12.80 -16.01
C ARG A 147 -10.95 13.26 -17.13
N ASP A 148 -11.40 14.16 -17.98
CA ASP A 148 -10.68 14.63 -19.16
C ASP A 148 -10.04 16.01 -18.98
N ARG A 149 -9.82 16.44 -17.72
CA ARG A 149 -8.95 17.59 -17.40
C ARG A 149 -7.59 17.45 -18.09
N SER A 150 -7.02 18.58 -18.50
CA SER A 150 -5.68 18.63 -19.08
C SER A 150 -4.61 18.17 -18.09
N VAL A 151 -3.43 17.80 -18.58
CA VAL A 151 -2.31 17.44 -17.70
C VAL A 151 -1.95 18.64 -16.82
N GLU A 152 -1.94 19.84 -17.40
CA GLU A 152 -1.62 21.11 -16.76
C GLU A 152 -2.58 21.41 -15.61
N ASP A 153 -3.89 21.29 -15.83
CA ASP A 153 -4.90 21.52 -14.80
C ASP A 153 -4.77 20.52 -13.65
N ASN A 154 -4.53 19.24 -13.96
CA ASN A 154 -4.36 18.20 -12.95
C ASN A 154 -3.11 18.44 -12.10
N LEU A 155 -2.00 18.88 -12.71
CA LEU A 155 -0.77 19.20 -12.00
C LEU A 155 -0.95 20.41 -11.08
N ASP A 156 -1.60 21.48 -11.56
CA ASP A 156 -1.92 22.66 -10.74
C ASP A 156 -2.78 22.28 -9.53
N LEU A 157 -3.90 21.59 -9.79
CA LEU A 157 -4.82 21.18 -8.73
C LEU A 157 -4.15 20.25 -7.73
N PHE A 158 -3.38 19.25 -8.17
CA PHE A 158 -2.73 18.32 -7.25
C PHE A 158 -1.65 19.00 -6.40
N LYS A 159 -0.93 19.99 -6.96
CA LYS A 159 -0.01 20.84 -6.20
C LYS A 159 -0.73 21.67 -5.14
N ARG A 160 -1.90 22.23 -5.47
CA ARG A 160 -2.72 23.03 -4.54
C ARG A 160 -3.38 22.17 -3.46
N MET A 161 -3.75 20.92 -3.79
CA MET A 161 -4.16 19.92 -2.79
C MET A 161 -3.03 19.68 -1.77
N ARG A 162 -1.79 19.48 -2.24
CA ARG A 162 -0.61 19.32 -1.37
C ARG A 162 -0.31 20.58 -0.53
N ALA A 163 -0.66 21.76 -1.04
CA ALA A 163 -0.46 23.03 -0.35
C ALA A 163 -1.56 23.36 0.67
N GLY A 164 -2.55 22.49 0.87
CA GLY A 164 -3.63 22.69 1.84
C GLY A 164 -4.68 23.72 1.43
N GLU A 165 -4.82 24.02 0.13
CA GLU A 165 -5.77 25.06 -0.33
C GLU A 165 -7.25 24.61 -0.26
N PHE A 166 -7.50 23.31 -0.09
CA PHE A 166 -8.84 22.73 -0.20
C PHE A 166 -9.20 21.95 1.05
N GLU A 167 -10.46 22.02 1.47
CA GLU A 167 -10.98 21.27 2.62
C GLU A 167 -10.90 19.74 2.43
N ASP A 168 -10.98 19.02 3.55
CA ASP A 168 -11.08 17.56 3.58
C ASP A 168 -12.20 17.03 2.68
N GLY A 169 -11.86 16.10 1.79
CA GLY A 169 -12.81 15.48 0.87
C GLY A 169 -13.30 16.39 -0.27
N ALA A 170 -12.81 17.63 -0.38
CA ALA A 170 -13.18 18.51 -1.49
C ALA A 170 -12.71 17.99 -2.85
N ARG A 171 -11.56 17.29 -2.86
CA ARG A 171 -10.94 16.71 -4.06
C ARG A 171 -10.16 15.44 -3.72
N VAL A 172 -10.03 14.58 -4.71
CA VAL A 172 -9.18 13.38 -4.66
C VAL A 172 -8.37 13.25 -5.94
N LEU A 173 -7.21 12.60 -5.87
CA LEU A 173 -6.52 12.13 -7.09
C LEU A 173 -7.00 10.71 -7.38
N ARG A 174 -7.43 10.45 -8.62
CA ARG A 174 -7.85 9.13 -9.08
C ARG A 174 -6.94 8.64 -10.19
N ALA A 175 -6.65 7.34 -10.18
CA ALA A 175 -6.04 6.70 -11.35
C ALA A 175 -7.05 6.66 -12.50
N LYS A 176 -6.59 6.83 -13.74
CA LYS A 176 -7.41 6.77 -14.95
C LYS A 176 -7.24 5.39 -15.59
N ILE A 177 -8.20 4.51 -15.36
CA ILE A 177 -8.16 3.10 -15.80
C ILE A 177 -9.39 2.84 -16.67
N ASP A 178 -10.43 2.17 -16.15
CA ASP A 178 -11.59 1.76 -16.90
C ASP A 178 -12.85 1.72 -16.02
N MET A 179 -13.74 2.70 -16.20
CA MET A 179 -15.00 2.79 -15.45
C MET A 179 -15.98 1.65 -15.76
N SER A 180 -15.78 0.91 -16.85
CA SER A 180 -16.61 -0.24 -17.24
C SER A 180 -16.04 -1.59 -16.78
N HIS A 181 -14.87 -1.60 -16.13
CA HIS A 181 -14.18 -2.83 -15.77
C HIS A 181 -15.01 -3.72 -14.83
N PRO A 182 -15.02 -5.06 -14.98
CA PRO A 182 -15.79 -5.96 -14.11
C PRO A 182 -15.31 -5.95 -12.66
N ASN A 183 -14.00 -5.80 -12.44
CA ASN A 183 -13.46 -5.54 -11.10
C ASN A 183 -13.66 -4.07 -10.72
N LEU A 184 -14.46 -3.81 -9.68
CA LEU A 184 -14.76 -2.46 -9.16
C LEU A 184 -13.51 -1.67 -8.75
N VAL A 185 -12.44 -2.34 -8.33
CA VAL A 185 -11.16 -1.68 -7.95
C VAL A 185 -10.51 -1.00 -9.16
N MET A 186 -10.72 -1.52 -10.36
CA MET A 186 -10.17 -0.94 -11.60
C MET A 186 -10.99 0.24 -12.12
N ARG A 187 -12.11 0.59 -11.47
CA ARG A 187 -12.97 1.72 -11.86
C ARG A 187 -12.45 3.02 -11.26
N ASP A 188 -11.38 3.51 -11.87
CA ASP A 188 -10.65 4.72 -11.50
C ASP A 188 -10.46 4.85 -9.97
N PRO A 189 -9.63 4.01 -9.33
CA PRO A 189 -9.46 4.02 -7.89
C PRO A 189 -8.88 5.35 -7.42
N THR A 190 -9.31 5.80 -6.23
CA THR A 190 -8.69 6.93 -5.55
C THR A 190 -7.29 6.54 -5.09
N ILE A 191 -6.29 7.37 -5.41
CA ILE A 191 -4.89 7.15 -5.06
C ILE A 191 -4.36 8.20 -4.07
N TYR A 192 -4.98 9.37 -3.96
CA TYR A 192 -4.75 10.33 -2.87
C TYR A 192 -6.06 10.97 -2.40
N ARG A 193 -6.10 11.31 -1.11
CA ARG A 193 -7.17 12.11 -0.49
C ARG A 193 -6.59 13.26 0.32
N ILE A 194 -7.37 14.32 0.48
CA ILE A 194 -7.04 15.42 1.40
C ILE A 194 -7.48 15.03 2.82
N ARG A 195 -6.61 15.28 3.80
CA ARG A 195 -6.86 15.13 5.22
C ARG A 195 -5.95 16.09 5.99
N HIS A 196 -6.52 17.04 6.73
CA HIS A 196 -5.77 17.90 7.64
C HIS A 196 -5.69 17.23 9.01
N ALA A 197 -4.60 16.50 9.25
CA ALA A 197 -4.34 15.82 10.51
C ALA A 197 -2.82 15.67 10.72
N ASP A 198 -2.36 15.75 11.95
CA ASP A 198 -0.95 15.52 12.27
C ASP A 198 -0.60 14.05 12.08
N HIS A 199 0.47 13.77 11.36
CA HIS A 199 1.01 12.43 11.22
C HIS A 199 2.03 12.14 12.33
N HIS A 200 1.95 10.96 12.97
CA HIS A 200 2.80 10.61 14.10
C HIS A 200 4.32 10.70 13.82
N ARG A 201 4.73 10.58 12.55
CA ARG A 201 6.12 10.75 12.10
C ARG A 201 6.43 12.01 11.31
N THR A 202 5.51 12.44 10.45
CA THR A 202 5.77 13.53 9.48
C THR A 202 5.12 14.85 9.90
N GLY A 203 4.44 14.88 11.06
CA GLY A 203 3.80 16.08 11.60
C GLY A 203 2.77 16.65 10.64
N ASP A 204 2.83 17.95 10.44
CA ASP A 204 1.96 18.75 9.56
C ASP A 204 2.54 18.94 8.14
N ALA A 205 3.63 18.24 7.80
CA ALA A 205 4.29 18.38 6.50
C ALA A 205 3.42 17.93 5.31
N TRP A 206 2.38 17.16 5.56
CA TRP A 206 1.47 16.61 4.56
C TRP A 206 0.01 16.85 4.96
N CYS A 207 -0.81 17.26 3.99
CA CYS A 207 -2.27 17.33 4.11
C CYS A 207 -2.98 16.50 3.03
N ILE A 208 -2.20 15.76 2.23
CA ILE A 208 -2.69 14.75 1.29
C ILE A 208 -2.00 13.44 1.62
N TYR A 209 -2.77 12.37 1.65
CA TYR A 209 -2.28 11.04 2.03
C TYR A 209 -2.60 10.03 0.93
N PRO A 210 -1.61 9.19 0.57
CA PRO A 210 -1.81 8.15 -0.43
C PRO A 210 -2.75 7.06 0.09
N MET A 211 -3.49 6.42 -0.81
CA MET A 211 -4.37 5.31 -0.47
C MET A 211 -3.61 3.98 -0.47
N TYR A 212 -4.09 3.01 0.33
CA TYR A 212 -3.50 1.67 0.47
C TYR A 212 -3.06 1.04 -0.87
N ASP A 213 -3.95 0.94 -1.86
CA ASP A 213 -3.63 0.29 -3.15
C ASP A 213 -2.47 0.97 -3.91
N PHE A 214 -2.32 2.29 -3.72
CA PHE A 214 -1.24 3.06 -4.33
C PHE A 214 0.06 2.92 -3.55
N THR A 215 0.00 3.03 -2.22
CA THR A 215 1.16 2.89 -1.34
C THR A 215 1.74 1.47 -1.40
N HIS A 216 0.91 0.46 -1.16
CA HIS A 216 1.36 -0.88 -0.82
C HIS A 216 2.26 -1.50 -1.90
N CYS A 217 1.83 -1.43 -3.16
CA CYS A 217 2.60 -1.96 -4.28
C CYS A 217 3.86 -1.14 -4.58
N LEU A 218 3.82 0.17 -4.36
CA LEU A 218 4.97 1.06 -4.58
C LEU A 218 6.02 0.88 -3.48
N SER A 219 5.61 0.77 -2.22
CA SER A 219 6.51 0.43 -1.10
C SER A 219 7.20 -0.91 -1.33
N ASP A 220 6.45 -1.92 -1.78
CA ASP A 220 7.03 -3.22 -2.15
C ASP A 220 8.07 -3.10 -3.27
N SER A 221 7.80 -2.27 -4.29
CA SER A 221 8.75 -2.02 -5.38
C SER A 221 9.98 -1.23 -4.93
N ILE A 222 9.84 -0.27 -4.02
CA ILE A 222 10.94 0.56 -3.48
C ILE A 222 11.88 -0.31 -2.65
N GLU A 223 11.32 -1.20 -1.83
CA GLU A 223 12.06 -2.13 -0.96
C GLU A 223 12.61 -3.36 -1.69
N GLY A 224 12.25 -3.56 -2.96
CA GLY A 224 12.69 -4.71 -3.75
C GLY A 224 12.09 -6.04 -3.26
N ILE A 225 10.88 -6.00 -2.69
CA ILE A 225 10.11 -7.18 -2.29
C ILE A 225 9.89 -8.08 -3.51
N THR A 226 10.20 -9.37 -3.36
CA THR A 226 10.03 -10.36 -4.44
C THR A 226 8.74 -11.15 -4.30
N HIS A 227 8.26 -11.35 -3.07
CA HIS A 227 7.03 -12.09 -2.77
C HIS A 227 6.18 -11.30 -1.77
N SER A 228 5.22 -10.54 -2.30
CA SER A 228 4.27 -9.75 -1.49
C SER A 228 3.11 -10.63 -1.03
N LEU A 229 3.17 -11.09 0.23
CA LEU A 229 2.16 -12.00 0.79
C LEU A 229 1.08 -11.22 1.54
N CYS A 230 -0.18 -11.38 1.15
CA CYS A 230 -1.35 -10.79 1.84
C CYS A 230 -2.46 -11.84 2.03
N THR A 231 -3.50 -11.48 2.79
CA THR A 231 -4.69 -12.32 2.95
C THR A 231 -5.60 -12.21 1.72
N MET A 232 -6.55 -13.15 1.60
CA MET A 232 -7.67 -13.05 0.64
C MET A 232 -8.79 -12.17 1.18
#